data_AF-A0A8S3IQH1-F1
#
_entry.id   AF-A0A8S3IQH1-F1
#
_cell.length_a   1.000
_cell.length_b   1.000
_cell.length_c   1.000
_cell.angle_alpha   90.00
_cell.angle_beta   90.00
_cell.angle_gamma   90.00
#
_symmetry.space_group_name_H-M   'P 1'
#
loop_
_entity.id
_entity.type
_entity.pdbx_description
1 polymer ?
#
loop_
_entity_poly.entity_id
_entity_poly.type
_entity_poly.pdbx_seq_one_letter_code
_entity_poly.pdbx_strand_id
1 'polypeptide(L)'
;MAYIEDDHVRFSILSGQPSGVASLKSGVVDVFLDRRLLRDDNRGVAQGVTDNREIVSTFKLLFEPRSTIADRSSLTGYPTLLAHQHSIELLYPMHLLESTSTKIPQHELNLFSKINLFPGDYHLVNLRTLNENRDDAKFSSSKNLALVLRRFAYDCDEPYDNSFHFEQ
;
A
#
# COMPACT_ATOMS: atom_id res chain seq x y z
N MET A 1 6.13 -4.43 -0.97
CA MET A 1 5.54 -5.78 -0.90
C MET A 1 6.46 -6.77 -1.60
N ALA A 2 6.45 -8.02 -1.16
CA ALA A 2 7.14 -9.13 -1.81
C ALA A 2 6.31 -10.40 -1.60
N TYR A 3 6.45 -11.39 -2.48
CA TYR A 3 5.79 -12.68 -2.30
C TYR A 3 6.67 -13.81 -2.84
N ILE A 4 6.40 -15.01 -2.34
CA ILE A 4 6.90 -16.28 -2.88
C ILE A 4 5.69 -17.19 -3.09
N GLU A 5 5.81 -18.15 -3.99
CA GLU A 5 4.70 -19.03 -4.33
C GLU A 5 5.18 -20.37 -4.87
N ASP A 6 4.33 -21.37 -4.71
CA ASP A 6 4.40 -22.63 -5.43
C ASP A 6 3.11 -22.83 -6.25
N ASP A 7 2.85 -24.08 -6.67
CA ASP A 7 1.70 -24.41 -7.50
C ASP A 7 0.37 -24.43 -6.71
N HIS A 8 0.40 -24.33 -5.38
CA HIS A 8 -0.78 -24.45 -4.49
C HIS A 8 -1.00 -23.23 -3.60
N VAL A 9 0.06 -22.52 -3.22
CA VAL A 9 -0.03 -21.40 -2.28
C VAL A 9 0.90 -20.26 -2.67
N ARG A 10 0.41 -19.04 -2.49
CA ARG A 10 1.18 -17.80 -2.50
C ARG A 10 1.27 -17.27 -1.07
N PHE A 11 2.47 -16.90 -0.67
CA PHE A 11 2.75 -16.21 0.58
C PHE A 11 3.27 -14.80 0.28
N SER A 12 2.48 -13.80 0.66
CA SER A 12 2.72 -12.38 0.42
C SER A 12 3.02 -11.65 1.73
N ILE A 13 4.09 -10.85 1.74
CA ILE A 13 4.43 -9.91 2.82
C ILE A 13 4.19 -8.49 2.32
N LEU A 14 3.20 -7.84 2.91
CA LEU A 14 2.87 -6.43 2.68
C LEU A 14 3.53 -5.60 3.78
N SER A 15 4.13 -4.47 3.41
CA SER A 15 4.94 -3.66 4.33
C SER A 15 4.43 -2.23 4.37
N GLY A 16 4.31 -1.66 5.58
CA GLY A 16 3.96 -0.26 5.80
C GLY A 16 5.12 0.70 5.59
N GLN A 17 6.34 0.17 5.44
CA GLN A 17 7.57 0.93 5.20
C GLN A 17 8.45 0.26 4.14
N PRO A 18 9.35 1.00 3.47
CA PRO A 18 10.38 0.39 2.63
C PRO A 18 11.34 -0.46 3.48
N SER A 19 11.57 -1.70 3.07
CA SER A 19 12.50 -2.62 3.75
C SER A 19 13.27 -3.44 2.72
N GLY A 20 14.50 -3.85 3.06
CA GLY A 20 15.24 -4.83 2.27
C GLY A 20 14.63 -6.21 2.43
N VAL A 21 14.44 -6.95 1.34
CA VAL A 21 13.85 -8.29 1.36
C VAL A 21 14.67 -9.23 0.49
N ALA A 22 14.81 -10.48 0.93
CA ALA A 22 15.46 -11.54 0.17
C ALA A 22 14.75 -12.89 0.38
N SER A 23 14.92 -13.80 -0.58
CA SER A 23 14.53 -15.21 -0.45
C SER A 23 15.76 -16.07 -0.72
N LEU A 24 16.56 -16.31 0.32
CA LEU A 24 17.85 -17.02 0.18
C LEU A 24 17.70 -18.56 0.18
N LYS A 25 16.54 -19.07 0.59
CA LYS A 25 16.19 -20.48 0.59
C LYS A 25 14.75 -20.64 0.10
N SER A 26 14.48 -21.74 -0.60
CA SER A 26 13.11 -22.06 -1.02
C SER A 26 12.17 -22.09 0.19
N GLY A 27 11.02 -21.42 0.09
CA GLY A 27 10.05 -21.32 1.17
C GLY A 27 10.39 -20.31 2.28
N VAL A 28 11.45 -19.50 2.12
CA VAL A 28 11.89 -18.54 3.14
C VAL A 28 11.90 -17.13 2.59
N VAL A 29 11.35 -16.18 3.35
CA VAL A 29 11.45 -14.74 3.07
C VAL A 29 12.10 -14.05 4.26
N ASP A 30 13.25 -13.43 4.04
CA ASP A 30 14.00 -12.66 5.00
C ASP A 30 13.71 -11.16 4.80
N VAL A 31 13.30 -10.46 5.87
CA VAL A 31 13.03 -9.03 5.85
C VAL A 31 14.01 -8.31 6.79
N PHE A 32 14.74 -7.34 6.26
CA PHE A 32 15.66 -6.50 7.01
C PHE A 32 14.88 -5.44 7.79
N LEU A 33 15.01 -5.44 9.11
CA LEU A 33 14.29 -4.53 10.01
C LEU A 33 15.10 -3.27 10.35
N ASP A 34 16.37 -3.42 10.73
CA ASP A 34 17.28 -2.32 11.04
C ASP A 34 18.74 -2.77 10.87
N ARG A 35 19.68 -1.82 10.82
CA ARG A 35 21.12 -2.07 10.79
C ARG A 35 21.87 -1.12 11.72
N ARG A 36 22.84 -1.66 12.46
CA ARG A 36 23.83 -0.89 13.22
C ARG A 36 25.23 -1.19 12.69
N LEU A 37 25.99 -0.16 12.34
CA LEU A 37 27.33 -0.28 11.77
C LEU A 37 28.30 0.67 12.45
N LEU A 38 29.40 0.14 12.97
CA LEU A 38 30.42 0.93 13.66
C LEU A 38 31.41 1.62 12.72
N ARG A 39 31.42 1.25 11.44
CA ARG A 39 32.40 1.71 10.46
C ARG A 39 31.70 2.38 9.27
N ASP A 40 32.31 3.46 8.80
CA ASP A 40 31.94 4.13 7.55
C ASP A 40 32.24 3.26 6.32
N ASP A 41 31.46 3.43 5.26
CA ASP A 41 31.59 2.71 4.00
C ASP A 41 32.42 3.47 2.93
N ASN A 42 32.98 4.62 3.28
CA ASN A 42 33.75 5.53 2.44
C ASN A 42 32.97 6.04 1.21
N ARG A 43 31.64 6.22 1.34
CA ARG A 43 30.78 6.78 0.27
C ARG A 43 30.37 8.24 0.49
N GLY A 44 31.00 8.93 1.45
CA GLY A 44 30.88 10.38 1.62
C GLY A 44 30.13 10.85 2.87
N VAL A 45 29.52 9.94 3.62
CA VAL A 45 28.85 10.25 4.90
C VAL A 45 29.84 10.34 6.06
N ALA A 46 30.98 9.63 5.98
CA ALA A 46 32.10 9.69 6.91
C ALA A 46 31.75 9.32 8.37
N GLN A 47 30.77 8.45 8.57
CA GLN A 47 30.38 7.90 9.87
C GLN A 47 29.69 6.54 9.73
N GLY A 48 29.71 5.75 10.80
CA GLY A 48 28.87 4.55 10.92
C GLY A 48 27.39 4.90 11.19
N VAL A 49 26.53 3.89 11.19
CA VAL A 49 25.11 4.00 11.59
C VAL A 49 24.97 3.50 13.03
N THR A 50 24.95 4.42 14.00
CA THR A 50 25.00 4.07 15.44
C THR A 50 23.98 4.80 16.30
N ASP A 51 23.08 5.53 15.68
CA ASP A 51 22.03 6.35 16.25
C ASP A 51 20.64 5.70 16.16
N ASN A 52 20.61 4.36 16.06
CA ASN A 52 19.38 3.56 16.03
C ASN A 52 18.45 3.95 17.19
N ARG A 53 17.16 4.07 16.89
CA ARG A 53 16.09 4.22 17.86
C ARG A 53 15.08 3.11 17.65
N GLU A 54 14.35 2.77 18.69
CA GLU A 54 13.25 1.83 18.58
C GLU A 54 12.20 2.37 17.59
N ILE A 55 11.85 1.52 16.62
CA ILE A 55 10.82 1.79 15.62
C ILE A 55 9.89 0.58 15.53
N VAL A 56 8.61 0.83 15.23
CA VAL A 56 7.65 -0.23 14.96
C VAL A 56 7.55 -0.41 13.44
N SER A 57 7.96 -1.58 12.96
CA SER A 57 7.75 -1.98 11.57
C SER A 57 6.45 -2.78 11.46
N THR A 58 5.58 -2.37 10.54
CA THR A 58 4.26 -2.98 10.40
C THR A 58 4.20 -3.79 9.10
N PHE A 59 3.78 -5.05 9.22
CA PHE A 59 3.61 -5.95 8.10
C PHE A 59 2.24 -6.64 8.16
N LYS A 60 1.68 -6.95 6.99
CA LYS A 60 0.56 -7.90 6.86
C LYS A 60 1.06 -9.13 6.11
N LEU A 61 0.79 -10.31 6.68
CA LEU A 61 1.14 -11.60 6.11
C LEU A 61 -0.11 -12.20 5.50
N LEU A 62 -0.05 -12.54 4.22
CA LEU A 62 -1.19 -13.01 3.45
C LEU A 62 -0.84 -14.35 2.80
N PHE A 63 -1.70 -15.34 3.02
CA PHE A 63 -1.61 -16.67 2.41
C PHE A 63 -2.81 -16.87 1.49
N GLU A 64 -2.53 -17.18 0.24
CA GLU A 64 -3.50 -17.22 -0.84
C GLU A 64 -3.43 -18.57 -1.55
N PRO A 65 -4.53 -19.33 -1.67
CA PRO A 65 -4.54 -20.57 -2.43
C PRO A 65 -4.42 -20.28 -3.93
N ARG A 66 -3.78 -21.19 -4.66
CA ARG A 66 -3.65 -21.13 -6.11
C ARG A 66 -4.33 -22.32 -6.76
N SER A 67 -5.10 -22.03 -7.81
CA SER A 67 -5.82 -23.05 -8.58
C SER A 67 -5.20 -23.35 -9.94
N THR A 68 -4.34 -22.48 -10.43
CA THR A 68 -3.71 -22.61 -11.75
C THR A 68 -2.20 -22.81 -11.62
N ILE A 69 -1.66 -23.64 -12.49
CA ILE A 69 -0.22 -23.77 -12.65
C ILE A 69 0.27 -22.47 -13.28
N ALA A 70 1.08 -21.72 -12.54
CA ALA A 70 1.65 -20.46 -13.02
C ALA A 70 2.42 -20.68 -14.31
N ASP A 71 2.16 -19.85 -15.33
CA ASP A 71 3.03 -19.80 -16.49
C ASP A 71 4.38 -19.18 -16.09
N ARG A 72 5.34 -20.06 -15.81
CA ARG A 72 6.71 -19.69 -15.39
C ARG A 72 7.54 -19.04 -16.50
N SER A 73 6.96 -18.83 -17.69
CA SER A 73 7.63 -18.13 -18.79
C SER A 73 7.62 -16.60 -18.64
N SER A 74 6.70 -16.06 -17.83
CA SER A 74 6.62 -14.62 -17.56
C SER A 74 7.76 -14.15 -16.66
N LEU A 75 8.47 -13.11 -17.08
CA LEU A 75 9.47 -12.41 -16.27
C LEU A 75 8.85 -11.50 -15.19
N THR A 76 7.54 -11.27 -15.28
CA THR A 76 6.81 -10.36 -14.40
C THR A 76 5.76 -11.12 -13.61
N GLY A 77 5.74 -10.87 -12.30
CA GLY A 77 4.71 -11.33 -11.39
C GLY A 77 3.78 -10.19 -10.98
N TYR A 78 2.49 -10.50 -10.80
CA TYR A 78 1.49 -9.55 -10.33
C TYR A 78 0.94 -9.98 -8.97
N PRO A 79 0.73 -9.03 -8.04
CA PRO A 79 -0.01 -9.30 -6.81
C PRO A 79 -1.46 -9.64 -7.13
N THR A 80 -2.13 -10.33 -6.23
CA THR A 80 -3.59 -10.49 -6.29
C THR A 80 -4.28 -9.14 -6.02
N LEU A 81 -5.57 -9.05 -6.37
CA LEU A 81 -6.36 -7.87 -6.03
C LEU A 81 -6.47 -7.68 -4.51
N LEU A 82 -6.60 -8.78 -3.76
CA LEU A 82 -6.65 -8.78 -2.30
C LEU A 82 -5.35 -8.23 -1.68
N ALA A 83 -4.20 -8.66 -2.18
CA ALA A 83 -2.89 -8.15 -1.76
C ALA A 83 -2.75 -6.64 -2.00
N HIS A 84 -3.22 -6.14 -3.15
CA HIS A 84 -3.26 -4.69 -3.42
C HIS A 84 -4.17 -3.95 -2.44
N GLN A 85 -5.37 -4.46 -2.16
CA GLN A 85 -6.32 -3.85 -1.22
C GLN A 85 -5.73 -3.74 0.18
N HIS A 86 -5.18 -4.83 0.73
CA HIS A 86 -4.54 -4.80 2.04
C HIS A 86 -3.28 -3.95 2.07
N SER A 87 -2.54 -3.85 0.96
CA SER A 87 -1.39 -2.95 0.86
C SER A 87 -1.83 -1.49 0.91
N ILE A 88 -2.94 -1.12 0.26
CA ILE A 88 -3.48 0.24 0.34
C ILE A 88 -3.97 0.54 1.75
N GLU A 89 -4.74 -0.37 2.36
CA GLU A 89 -5.23 -0.22 3.73
C GLU A 89 -4.10 0.01 4.74
N LEU A 90 -2.95 -0.65 4.52
CA LEU A 90 -1.75 -0.49 5.34
C LEU A 90 -1.07 0.87 5.15
N LEU A 91 -1.07 1.40 3.92
CA LEU A 91 -0.40 2.66 3.56
C LEU A 91 -1.30 3.90 3.76
N TYR A 92 -2.61 3.72 3.71
CA TYR A 92 -3.64 4.76 3.81
C TYR A 92 -4.69 4.35 4.86
N PRO A 93 -4.33 4.39 6.16
CA PRO A 93 -5.24 3.99 7.22
C PRO A 93 -6.42 4.96 7.34
N MET A 94 -7.51 4.50 7.93
CA MET A 94 -8.63 5.39 8.27
C MET A 94 -8.20 6.43 9.31
N HIS A 95 -8.53 7.69 9.04
CA HIS A 95 -8.34 8.79 9.98
C HIS A 95 -9.64 9.03 10.75
N LEU A 96 -9.62 8.74 12.05
CA LEU A 96 -10.72 9.07 12.95
C LEU A 96 -10.58 10.54 13.38
N LEU A 97 -11.62 11.33 13.13
CA LEU A 97 -11.71 12.72 13.57
C LEU A 97 -12.73 12.81 14.71
N GLU A 98 -12.29 13.31 15.86
CA GLU A 98 -13.15 13.55 17.01
C GLU A 98 -13.52 15.04 17.08
N SER A 99 -14.79 15.33 17.36
CA SER A 99 -15.26 16.69 17.59
C SER A 99 -15.67 16.88 19.04
N THR A 100 -15.23 17.98 19.64
CA THR A 100 -15.70 18.40 20.97
C THR A 100 -17.07 19.10 20.92
N SER A 101 -17.59 19.37 19.72
CA SER A 101 -18.92 19.96 19.56
C SER A 101 -20.00 18.88 19.67
N THR A 102 -20.99 19.11 20.52
CA THR A 102 -22.20 18.26 20.60
C THR A 102 -23.17 18.50 19.44
N LYS A 103 -22.91 19.51 18.60
CA LYS A 103 -23.71 19.85 17.43
C LYS A 103 -22.83 19.74 16.19
N ILE A 104 -22.84 18.57 15.56
CA ILE A 104 -22.21 18.37 14.25
C ILE A 104 -23.31 18.51 13.19
N PRO A 105 -23.22 19.48 12.27
CA PRO A 105 -24.17 19.59 11.16
C PRO A 105 -24.12 18.33 10.30
N GLN A 106 -25.16 17.50 10.35
CA GLN A 106 -25.20 16.21 9.64
C GLN A 106 -25.01 16.34 8.11
N HIS A 107 -25.31 17.51 7.54
CA HIS A 107 -25.16 17.75 6.10
C HIS A 107 -23.70 17.89 5.64
N GLU A 108 -22.78 18.27 6.53
CA GLU A 108 -21.34 18.36 6.20
C GLU A 108 -20.67 16.97 6.16
N LEU A 109 -21.26 15.99 6.83
CA LEU A 109 -20.75 14.60 6.91
C LEU A 109 -21.12 13.76 5.67
N ASN A 110 -22.06 14.21 4.84
CA ASN A 110 -22.60 13.43 3.72
C ASN A 110 -21.74 13.44 2.44
N LEU A 111 -20.59 14.14 2.44
CA LEU A 111 -19.72 14.30 1.27
C LEU A 111 -19.22 12.97 0.67
N PHE A 112 -19.22 11.88 1.44
CA PHE A 112 -18.69 10.57 1.01
C PHE A 112 -19.70 9.42 1.08
N SER A 113 -20.99 9.70 1.22
CA SER A 113 -22.03 8.68 1.45
C SER A 113 -22.29 7.69 0.30
N LYS A 114 -21.69 7.90 -0.89
CA LYS A 114 -21.75 6.98 -2.02
C LYS A 114 -20.40 6.29 -2.22
N ILE A 115 -20.11 5.33 -1.34
CA ILE A 115 -18.85 4.59 -1.30
C ILE A 115 -18.93 3.48 -2.36
N ASN A 116 -18.58 3.81 -3.60
CA ASN A 116 -18.13 2.93 -4.69
C ASN A 116 -17.85 3.78 -5.95
N LEU A 117 -17.05 4.86 -5.81
CA LEU A 117 -16.77 5.75 -6.94
C LEU A 117 -15.96 5.07 -8.04
N PHE A 118 -15.18 4.04 -7.71
CA PHE A 118 -14.32 3.34 -8.66
C PHE A 118 -14.37 1.83 -8.44
N PRO A 119 -14.08 1.01 -9.48
CA PRO A 119 -13.89 -0.42 -9.32
C PRO A 119 -12.72 -0.74 -8.35
N GLY A 120 -12.72 -1.95 -7.77
CA GLY A 120 -11.76 -2.34 -6.74
C GLY A 120 -10.28 -2.34 -7.16
N ASP A 121 -9.99 -2.37 -8.47
CA ASP A 121 -8.65 -2.30 -9.04
C ASP A 121 -8.16 -0.86 -9.31
N TYR A 122 -8.94 0.15 -8.94
CA TYR A 122 -8.57 1.56 -9.08
C TYR A 122 -8.24 2.18 -7.71
N HIS A 123 -7.13 2.90 -7.66
CA HIS A 123 -6.66 3.63 -6.49
C HIS A 123 -6.61 5.13 -6.78
N LEU A 124 -7.27 5.90 -5.92
CA LEU A 124 -7.20 7.36 -5.91
C LEU A 124 -5.89 7.80 -5.27
N VAL A 125 -4.89 8.12 -6.10
CA VAL A 125 -3.56 8.53 -5.63
C VAL A 125 -3.58 9.97 -5.14
N ASN A 126 -4.30 10.86 -5.83
CA ASN A 126 -4.37 12.26 -5.47
C ASN A 126 -5.66 12.92 -5.99
N LEU A 127 -6.24 13.79 -5.18
CA LEU A 127 -7.27 14.74 -5.58
C LEU A 127 -6.91 16.09 -4.95
N ARG A 128 -6.66 17.11 -5.78
CA ARG A 128 -6.30 18.45 -5.31
C ARG A 128 -6.91 19.55 -6.17
N THR A 129 -7.17 20.70 -5.58
CA THR A 129 -7.50 21.92 -6.34
C THR A 129 -6.26 22.46 -7.03
N LEU A 130 -6.44 23.02 -8.22
CA LEU A 130 -5.37 23.68 -8.97
C LEU A 130 -5.18 25.12 -8.48
N ASN A 131 -3.96 25.64 -8.59
CA ASN A 131 -3.68 27.04 -8.32
C ASN A 131 -4.30 27.91 -9.42
N GLU A 132 -5.08 28.92 -9.03
CA GLU A 132 -5.63 29.90 -9.96
C GLU A 132 -4.56 30.90 -10.43
N ASN A 133 -3.56 31.15 -9.60
CA ASN A 133 -2.47 32.06 -9.89
C ASN A 133 -1.34 31.34 -10.64
N ARG A 134 -0.61 32.09 -11.48
CA ARG A 134 0.63 31.61 -12.14
C ARG A 134 1.88 31.71 -11.25
N ASP A 135 1.76 32.38 -10.10
CA ASP A 135 2.82 32.51 -9.12
C ASP A 135 2.71 31.37 -8.10
N ASP A 136 3.64 30.41 -8.18
CA ASP A 136 3.68 29.24 -7.30
C ASP A 136 3.97 29.60 -5.83
N ALA A 137 4.43 30.83 -5.55
CA ALA A 137 4.65 31.28 -4.17
C ALA A 137 3.34 31.57 -3.41
N LYS A 138 2.20 31.73 -4.10
CA LYS A 138 0.89 32.02 -3.48
C LYS A 138 -0.20 31.10 -4.01
N PHE A 139 -0.69 30.22 -3.15
CA PHE A 139 -1.78 29.31 -3.49
C PHE A 139 -3.15 29.99 -3.32
N SER A 140 -3.89 30.10 -4.43
CA SER A 140 -5.33 30.42 -4.43
C SER A 140 -6.10 29.26 -5.04
N SER A 141 -7.10 28.73 -4.32
CA SER A 141 -7.85 27.57 -4.77
C SER A 141 -8.73 27.92 -5.97
N SER A 142 -8.47 27.30 -7.12
CA SER A 142 -9.35 27.40 -8.29
C SER A 142 -10.57 26.48 -8.18
N LYS A 143 -11.52 26.64 -9.12
CA LYS A 143 -12.66 25.72 -9.31
C LYS A 143 -12.28 24.43 -10.06
N ASN A 144 -11.04 24.32 -10.54
CA ASN A 144 -10.56 23.15 -11.27
C ASN A 144 -9.88 22.17 -10.31
N LEU A 145 -10.16 20.89 -10.50
CA LEU A 145 -9.59 19.79 -9.73
C LEU A 145 -8.66 18.97 -10.61
N ALA A 146 -7.51 18.57 -10.05
CA ALA A 146 -6.65 17.57 -10.64
C ALA A 146 -6.84 16.25 -9.90
N LEU A 147 -7.10 15.21 -10.68
CA LEU A 147 -7.34 13.85 -10.23
C LEU A 147 -6.23 12.93 -10.77
N VAL A 148 -5.56 12.20 -9.90
CA VAL A 148 -4.58 11.18 -10.28
C VAL A 148 -5.11 9.82 -9.84
N LEU A 149 -5.44 8.99 -10.83
CA LEU A 149 -5.89 7.62 -10.64
C LEU A 149 -4.81 6.64 -11.10
N ARG A 150 -4.67 5.55 -10.35
CA ARG A 150 -3.85 4.40 -10.74
C ARG A 150 -4.75 3.18 -10.84
N ARG A 151 -4.64 2.45 -11.95
CA ARG A 151 -5.22 1.11 -12.07
C ARG A 151 -4.13 0.07 -11.77
N PHE A 152 -4.41 -0.90 -10.92
CA PHE A 152 -3.48 -2.00 -10.65
C PHE A 152 -3.54 -3.04 -11.76
N ALA A 153 -2.36 -3.56 -12.13
CA ALA A 153 -2.29 -4.88 -12.74
C ALA A 153 -2.28 -5.90 -11.60
N TYR A 154 -3.13 -6.91 -11.71
CA TYR A 154 -3.28 -7.95 -10.71
C TYR A 154 -3.39 -9.31 -11.38
N ASP A 155 -3.04 -10.34 -10.61
CA ASP A 155 -3.16 -11.73 -11.02
C ASP A 155 -4.62 -12.19 -10.90
N CYS A 156 -5.17 -12.75 -11.99
CA CYS A 156 -6.56 -13.21 -12.11
C CYS A 156 -6.71 -14.71 -11.86
N ASP A 157 -5.61 -15.40 -11.54
CA ASP A 157 -5.56 -16.85 -11.31
C ASP A 157 -6.26 -17.32 -10.03
N GLU A 158 -6.80 -16.38 -9.24
CA GLU A 158 -7.57 -16.67 -8.04
C GLU A 158 -9.08 -16.85 -8.33
N PRO A 159 -9.73 -17.85 -7.70
CA PRO A 159 -11.17 -17.87 -7.56
C PRO A 159 -11.57 -16.81 -6.53
N TYR A 160 -11.66 -15.54 -6.96
CA TYR A 160 -12.02 -14.37 -6.16
C TYR A 160 -13.41 -14.47 -5.45
N ASP A 161 -14.17 -15.54 -5.68
CA ASP A 161 -15.63 -15.54 -5.54
C ASP A 161 -16.20 -16.15 -4.25
N ASN A 162 -15.40 -16.70 -3.33
CA ASN A 162 -15.97 -17.51 -2.21
C ASN A 162 -15.46 -17.24 -0.78
N SER A 163 -14.49 -16.37 -0.56
CA SER A 163 -13.82 -16.29 0.77
C SER A 163 -14.11 -15.02 1.58
N PHE A 164 -14.59 -13.92 0.97
CA PHE A 164 -14.77 -12.65 1.68
C PHE A 164 -16.03 -11.87 1.28
N HIS A 165 -17.14 -12.56 1.00
CA HIS A 165 -18.44 -11.92 1.14
C HIS A 165 -18.78 -11.83 2.63
N PHE A 166 -18.70 -10.63 3.20
CA PHE A 166 -19.53 -10.30 4.35
C PHE A 166 -20.98 -10.40 3.85
N GLU A 167 -21.70 -11.44 4.28
CA GLU A 167 -23.16 -11.47 4.16
C GLU A 167 -23.69 -10.13 4.70
N GLN A 168 -24.44 -9.41 3.86
CA GLN A 168 -25.19 -8.21 4.26
C GLN A 168 -26.42 -8.60 5.08
#